data_AF-A0A7S3HD96-F1
#
_entry.id   AF-A0A7S3HD96-F1
#
_cell.length_a   1.000
_cell.length_b   1.000
_cell.length_c   1.000
_cell.angle_alpha   90.00
_cell.angle_beta   90.00
_cell.angle_gamma   90.00
#
_symmetry.space_group_name_H-M   'P 1'
#
loop_
_entity.id
_entity.type
_entity.pdbx_description
1 polymer ?
#
loop_
_entity_poly.entity_id
_entity_poly.type
_entity_poly.pdbx_seq_one_letter_code
_entity_poly.pdbx_strand_id
1 'polypeptide(L)'
;MDMHTDDSDVTFNLCLGLEFTSAGLQFCGHMGAPNHRKHTLTYQHVKGSCVVHLGRKRHGADDISSGERLNLILWNHSSAYRQSDECTDPEYVAEEGPPDSVCVSYTHDRDYGHFKDYPKGKEHFRGRGWCPRRSFEYAEFKPDCDKEQPPV
;
A
#
# COMPACT_ATOMS: atom_id res chain seq x y z
N MET A 1 4.82 4.78 -8.07
CA MET A 1 4.23 5.32 -6.81
C MET A 1 4.46 4.29 -5.73
N ASP A 2 4.97 4.69 -4.56
CA ASP A 2 5.33 3.76 -3.49
C ASP A 2 4.10 2.99 -2.95
N MET A 3 4.33 1.85 -2.28
CA MET A 3 3.27 1.04 -1.69
C MET A 3 2.49 1.82 -0.61
N HIS A 4 1.16 1.81 -0.69
CA HIS A 4 0.29 2.55 0.21
C HIS A 4 -1.12 1.97 0.24
N THR A 5 -1.98 2.56 1.06
CA THR A 5 -3.43 2.40 1.02
C THR A 5 -4.06 3.76 0.82
N ASP A 6 -5.25 3.81 0.24
CA ASP A 6 -5.99 5.06 0.11
C ASP A 6 -6.77 5.36 1.40
N ASP A 7 -6.94 6.64 1.73
CA ASP A 7 -8.02 7.09 2.61
C ASP A 7 -9.33 7.17 1.81
N SER A 8 -9.83 6.01 1.41
CA SER A 8 -11.10 5.84 0.72
C SER A 8 -11.77 4.55 1.19
N ASP A 9 -13.07 4.45 0.95
CA ASP A 9 -13.77 3.18 1.17
C ASP A 9 -13.66 2.34 -0.11
N VAL A 10 -13.86 2.99 -1.26
CA VAL A 10 -13.66 2.42 -2.60
C VAL A 10 -12.92 3.41 -3.50
N THR A 11 -11.90 2.91 -4.20
CA THR A 11 -11.16 3.62 -5.23
C THR A 11 -11.50 3.06 -6.60
N PHE A 12 -11.76 3.97 -7.54
CA PHE A 12 -11.92 3.68 -8.96
C PHE A 12 -10.72 4.24 -9.70
N ASN A 13 -10.02 3.41 -10.46
CA ASN A 13 -8.83 3.79 -11.23
C ASN A 13 -9.06 3.43 -12.70
N LEU A 14 -9.44 4.44 -13.49
CA LEU A 14 -9.78 4.30 -14.89
C LEU A 14 -8.57 4.63 -15.75
N CYS A 15 -8.16 3.72 -16.63
CA CYS A 15 -7.15 3.99 -17.63
C CYS A 15 -7.78 4.68 -18.84
N LEU A 16 -7.61 5.99 -18.98
CA LEU A 16 -8.22 6.79 -20.05
C LEU A 16 -7.51 6.63 -21.38
N GLY A 17 -6.20 6.36 -21.41
CA GLY A 17 -5.47 6.14 -22.65
C GLY A 17 -4.00 6.55 -22.63
N LEU A 18 -3.57 7.15 -23.76
CA LEU A 18 -2.19 7.39 -24.20
C LEU A 18 -1.41 6.11 -24.52
N GLU A 19 -0.18 6.22 -24.99
CA GLU A 19 0.69 5.07 -25.30
C GLU A 19 1.74 4.91 -24.21
N PHE A 20 1.80 3.73 -23.60
CA PHE A 20 2.76 3.42 -22.54
C PHE A 20 3.13 1.94 -22.52
N THR A 21 4.25 1.63 -21.88
CA THR A 21 4.67 0.26 -21.56
C THR A 21 4.97 0.11 -20.06
N SER A 22 4.85 -1.12 -19.55
CA SER A 22 4.90 -1.43 -18.11
C SER A 22 3.75 -0.73 -17.35
N ALA A 23 4.04 -0.15 -16.18
CA ALA A 23 3.05 0.51 -15.32
C ALA A 23 2.02 -0.43 -14.66
N GLY A 24 2.47 -1.61 -14.20
CA GLY A 24 1.64 -2.54 -13.45
C GLY A 24 1.12 -1.93 -12.13
N LEU A 25 -0.16 -2.14 -11.85
CA LEU A 25 -0.78 -1.85 -10.56
C LEU A 25 -0.65 -3.09 -9.67
N GLN A 26 0.25 -3.04 -8.71
CA GLN A 26 0.49 -4.13 -7.77
C GLN A 26 -0.47 -4.04 -6.59
N PHE A 27 -1.04 -5.17 -6.20
CA PHE A 27 -1.94 -5.30 -5.06
C PHE A 27 -1.38 -6.30 -4.06
N CYS A 28 -1.40 -5.89 -2.79
CA CYS A 28 -1.06 -6.72 -1.64
C CYS A 28 -2.31 -6.99 -0.78
N GLY A 29 -2.16 -7.57 0.40
CA GLY A 29 -3.26 -7.78 1.33
C GLY A 29 -3.97 -6.49 1.79
N HIS A 30 -5.01 -6.68 2.58
CA HIS A 30 -5.75 -5.57 3.18
C HIS A 30 -5.06 -5.11 4.46
N MET A 31 -5.10 -3.81 4.75
CA MET A 31 -4.62 -3.29 6.02
C MET A 31 -5.33 -3.97 7.19
N GLY A 32 -4.54 -4.52 8.12
CA GLY A 32 -5.03 -5.21 9.31
C GLY A 32 -5.33 -6.70 9.11
N ALA A 33 -5.20 -7.23 7.89
CA ALA A 33 -5.34 -8.67 7.63
C ALA A 33 -3.99 -9.41 7.84
N PRO A 34 -3.98 -10.73 8.11
CA PRO A 34 -2.73 -11.49 8.29
C PRO A 34 -1.79 -11.40 7.10
N ASN A 35 -2.35 -11.29 5.89
CA ASN A 35 -1.62 -11.22 4.63
C ASN A 35 -1.39 -9.78 4.14
N HIS A 36 -1.52 -8.76 4.99
CA HIS A 36 -1.48 -7.33 4.63
C HIS A 36 -0.36 -6.96 3.66
N ARG A 37 0.86 -7.45 3.89
CA ARG A 37 2.03 -7.16 3.05
C ARG A 37 2.49 -8.36 2.20
N LYS A 38 1.55 -9.24 1.84
CA LYS A 38 1.75 -10.31 0.85
C LYS A 38 1.20 -9.89 -0.50
N HIS A 39 1.94 -10.15 -1.56
CA HIS A 39 1.54 -9.86 -2.93
C HIS A 39 0.37 -10.77 -3.32
N THR A 40 -0.60 -10.20 -4.04
CA THR A 40 -1.80 -10.93 -4.45
C THR A 40 -2.03 -10.87 -5.95
N LEU A 41 -1.77 -9.72 -6.58
CA LEU A 41 -2.03 -9.53 -8.00
C LEU A 41 -1.17 -8.39 -8.53
N THR A 42 -0.69 -8.50 -9.77
CA THR A 42 -0.25 -7.34 -10.54
C THR A 42 -1.16 -7.20 -11.75
N TYR A 43 -1.92 -6.11 -11.80
CA TYR A 43 -2.80 -5.80 -12.91
C TYR A 43 -2.09 -4.92 -13.94
N GLN A 44 -2.13 -5.32 -15.20
CA GLN A 44 -1.63 -4.49 -16.30
C GLN A 44 -2.75 -3.59 -16.81
N HIS A 45 -2.51 -2.28 -16.83
CA HIS A 45 -3.54 -1.33 -17.25
C HIS A 45 -3.97 -1.55 -18.69
N VAL A 46 -5.29 -1.64 -18.88
CA VAL A 46 -5.93 -1.72 -20.20
C VAL A 46 -6.72 -0.43 -20.43
N LYS A 47 -6.46 0.23 -21.57
CA LYS A 47 -7.18 1.46 -21.95
C LYS A 47 -8.69 1.22 -21.98
N GLY A 48 -9.46 2.15 -21.44
CA GLY A 48 -10.91 2.05 -21.30
C GLY A 48 -11.38 1.17 -20.13
N SER A 49 -10.47 0.55 -19.37
CA SER A 49 -10.84 -0.28 -18.22
C SER A 49 -10.75 0.49 -16.90
N CYS A 50 -11.66 0.15 -15.98
CA CYS A 50 -11.67 0.64 -14.61
C CYS A 50 -11.29 -0.49 -13.65
N VAL A 51 -10.24 -0.28 -12.85
CA VAL A 51 -9.97 -1.12 -11.69
C VAL A 51 -10.70 -0.54 -10.50
N VAL A 52 -11.49 -1.36 -9.81
CA VAL A 52 -12.18 -0.99 -8.57
C VAL A 52 -11.58 -1.79 -7.43
N HIS A 53 -11.17 -1.11 -6.36
CA HIS A 53 -10.64 -1.77 -5.17
C HIS A 53 -11.03 -1.03 -3.90
N LEU A 54 -11.01 -1.73 -2.77
CA LEU A 54 -11.19 -1.12 -1.45
C LEU A 54 -10.00 -0.18 -1.16
N GLY A 55 -10.23 0.95 -0.49
CA GLY A 55 -9.13 1.85 -0.13
C GLY A 55 -8.12 1.22 0.84
N ARG A 56 -8.62 0.33 1.71
CA ARG A 56 -7.80 -0.52 2.60
C ARG A 56 -6.94 -1.57 1.87
N LYS A 57 -7.12 -1.77 0.56
CA LYS A 57 -6.29 -2.69 -0.23
C LYS A 57 -4.93 -2.02 -0.48
N ARG A 58 -3.87 -2.60 0.06
CA ARG A 58 -2.52 -2.07 -0.15
C ARG A 58 -2.13 -2.23 -1.61
N HIS A 59 -1.60 -1.18 -2.22
CA HIS A 59 -1.24 -1.18 -3.63
C HIS A 59 -0.11 -0.19 -3.94
N GLY A 60 0.51 -0.39 -5.11
CA GLY A 60 1.60 0.44 -5.62
C GLY A 60 1.59 0.41 -7.14
N ALA A 61 2.29 1.36 -7.77
CA ALA A 61 2.36 1.44 -9.23
C ALA A 61 3.82 1.35 -9.67
N ASP A 62 4.09 0.41 -10.58
CA ASP A 62 5.39 0.27 -11.24
C ASP A 62 5.71 1.52 -12.05
N ASP A 63 7.00 1.71 -12.30
CA ASP A 63 7.46 2.74 -13.20
C ASP A 63 6.97 2.48 -14.64
N ILE A 64 6.69 3.57 -15.34
CA ILE A 64 6.43 3.55 -16.78
C ILE A 64 7.79 3.42 -17.47
N SER A 65 8.00 2.35 -18.24
CA SER A 65 9.27 2.15 -18.95
C SER A 65 9.37 3.00 -20.21
N SER A 66 8.25 3.31 -20.85
CA SER A 66 8.19 4.25 -21.97
C SER A 66 6.80 4.84 -22.15
N GLY A 67 6.74 6.03 -22.75
CA GLY A 67 5.49 6.72 -23.06
C GLY A 67 4.85 7.39 -21.85
N GLU A 68 3.53 7.60 -21.93
CA GLU A 68 2.74 8.30 -20.92
C GLU A 68 1.43 7.56 -20.68
N ARG A 69 1.00 7.48 -19.43
CA ARG A 69 -0.27 6.86 -19.03
C ARG A 69 -1.19 7.91 -18.44
N LEU A 70 -2.40 8.03 -18.97
CA LEU A 70 -3.43 8.90 -18.42
C LEU A 70 -4.48 8.07 -17.66
N ASN A 71 -4.60 8.30 -16.36
CA ASN A 71 -5.64 7.70 -15.51
C ASN A 71 -6.53 8.75 -14.86
N LEU A 72 -7.81 8.42 -14.66
CA LEU A 72 -8.72 9.13 -13.75
C LEU A 72 -8.89 8.29 -12.49
N ILE A 73 -8.60 8.88 -11.32
CA ILE A 73 -8.76 8.24 -10.02
C ILE A 73 -9.89 8.94 -9.26
N LEU A 74 -10.86 8.16 -8.77
CA LEU A 74 -11.93 8.63 -7.89
C LEU A 74 -11.86 7.89 -6.56
N TRP A 75 -11.68 8.64 -5.48
CA TRP A 75 -11.79 8.15 -4.11
C TRP A 75 -13.18 8.44 -3.57
N ASN A 76 -13.85 7.42 -3.05
CA ASN A 76 -15.24 7.53 -2.62
C ASN A 76 -15.37 7.12 -1.16
N HIS A 77 -16.17 7.88 -0.42
CA HIS A 77 -16.57 7.56 0.95
C HIS A 77 -18.07 7.25 0.98
N SER A 78 -18.43 6.20 1.70
CA SER A 78 -19.80 5.80 2.00
C SER A 78 -20.14 6.27 3.41
N SER A 79 -21.09 7.19 3.53
CA SER A 79 -21.51 7.70 4.84
C SER A 79 -22.06 6.59 5.75
N ALA A 80 -22.75 5.60 5.17
CA ALA A 80 -23.28 4.46 5.94
C ALA A 80 -22.16 3.55 6.45
N TYR A 81 -21.16 3.26 5.62
CA TYR A 81 -20.00 2.45 6.03
C TYR A 81 -19.15 3.18 7.07
N ARG A 82 -18.89 4.48 6.90
CA ARG A 82 -18.09 5.24 7.87
C ARG A 82 -18.77 5.44 9.23
N GLN A 83 -20.05 5.13 9.35
CA GLN A 83 -20.80 5.08 10.60
C GLN A 83 -20.93 3.67 11.19
N SER A 84 -20.47 2.64 10.47
CA SER A 84 -20.54 1.26 10.95
C SER A 84 -19.36 0.91 11.84
N ASP A 85 -19.56 -0.08 12.70
CA ASP A 85 -18.51 -0.65 13.56
C ASP A 85 -17.36 -1.24 12.73
N GLU A 86 -17.66 -1.76 11.53
CA GLU A 86 -16.65 -2.29 10.61
C GLU A 86 -15.62 -1.23 10.19
N CYS A 87 -16.02 0.04 10.10
CA CYS A 87 -15.12 1.14 9.77
C CYS A 87 -14.46 1.77 11.02
N THR A 88 -15.18 1.86 12.14
CA THR A 88 -14.70 2.57 13.33
C THR A 88 -13.84 1.69 14.25
N ASP A 89 -14.08 0.39 14.27
CA ASP A 89 -13.31 -0.61 15.01
C ASP A 89 -13.01 -1.83 14.12
N PRO A 90 -12.24 -1.65 13.03
CA PRO A 90 -11.91 -2.75 12.15
C PRO A 90 -11.01 -3.75 12.87
N GLU A 91 -11.28 -5.04 12.67
CA GLU A 91 -10.36 -6.09 13.11
C GLU A 91 -8.97 -5.83 12.52
N TYR A 92 -7.97 -5.85 13.40
CA TYR A 92 -6.56 -5.73 13.06
C TYR A 92 -5.84 -6.89 13.72
N VAL A 93 -5.22 -7.75 12.92
CA VAL A 93 -4.49 -8.92 13.41
C VAL A 93 -3.02 -8.83 13.03
N ALA A 94 -2.20 -9.59 13.75
CA ALA A 94 -0.78 -9.66 13.47
C ALA A 94 -0.53 -10.25 12.08
N GLU A 95 0.48 -9.73 11.39
CA GLU A 95 0.89 -10.27 10.11
C GLU A 95 1.44 -11.69 10.26
N GLU A 96 1.10 -12.58 9.32
CA GLU A 96 1.45 -14.00 9.37
C GLU A 96 2.95 -14.27 9.22
N GLY A 97 3.70 -13.30 8.67
CA GLY A 97 5.12 -13.44 8.40
C GLY A 97 5.71 -12.20 7.71
N PRO A 98 6.99 -12.26 7.32
CA PRO A 98 7.69 -11.15 6.67
C PRO A 98 6.99 -10.69 5.38
N PRO A 99 7.03 -9.40 5.01
CA PRO A 99 6.44 -8.89 3.79
C PRO A 99 7.11 -9.45 2.54
N ASP A 100 6.37 -9.50 1.43
CA ASP A 100 6.99 -9.66 0.11
C ASP A 100 7.66 -8.35 -0.29
N SER A 101 8.85 -8.41 -0.91
CA SER A 101 9.63 -7.21 -1.22
C SER A 101 8.86 -6.19 -2.07
N VAL A 102 7.93 -6.64 -2.94
CA VAL A 102 7.09 -5.73 -3.73
C VAL A 102 6.12 -4.92 -2.86
N CYS A 103 5.69 -5.46 -1.72
CA CYS A 103 4.70 -4.88 -0.82
C CYS A 103 5.27 -3.93 0.24
N VAL A 104 6.59 -3.75 0.29
CA VAL A 104 7.20 -2.79 1.23
C VAL A 104 7.23 -1.36 0.69
N SER A 105 7.10 -0.39 1.59
CA SER A 105 7.07 1.04 1.34
C SER A 105 8.16 1.77 2.12
N TYR A 106 8.96 2.58 1.46
CA TYR A 106 10.02 3.35 2.14
C TYR A 106 9.46 4.51 2.97
N THR A 107 8.22 4.93 2.71
CA THR A 107 7.55 5.98 3.50
C THR A 107 6.72 5.45 4.66
N HIS A 108 6.14 4.26 4.53
CA HIS A 108 5.15 3.74 5.48
C HIS A 108 5.67 2.61 6.36
N ASP A 109 6.60 1.80 5.87
CA ASP A 109 7.03 0.61 6.60
C ASP A 109 8.25 0.88 7.47
N ARG A 110 8.18 0.37 8.70
CA ARG A 110 9.18 0.52 9.74
C ARG A 110 10.39 -0.38 9.51
N ASP A 111 10.26 -1.44 8.72
CA ASP A 111 11.26 -2.47 8.42
C ASP A 111 11.71 -2.47 6.95
N TYR A 112 11.41 -1.41 6.19
CA TYR A 112 11.70 -1.32 4.75
C TYR A 112 13.17 -1.65 4.43
N GLY A 113 14.11 -1.11 5.20
CA GLY A 113 15.55 -1.26 5.02
C GLY A 113 16.07 -2.70 5.15
N HIS A 114 15.29 -3.63 5.70
CA HIS A 114 15.63 -5.05 5.74
C HIS A 114 15.30 -5.78 4.42
N PHE A 115 14.45 -5.19 3.58
CA PHE A 115 13.97 -5.82 2.34
C PHE A 115 14.45 -5.10 1.07
N LYS A 116 14.65 -3.79 1.15
CA LYS A 116 15.07 -2.96 0.01
C LYS A 116 15.97 -1.81 0.45
N ASP A 117 16.83 -1.37 -0.47
CA ASP A 117 17.57 -0.13 -0.31
C ASP A 117 16.66 1.08 -0.44
N TYR A 118 16.93 2.11 0.34
CA TYR A 118 16.22 3.39 0.21
C TYR A 118 16.55 4.02 -1.15
N PRO A 119 15.56 4.52 -1.90
CA PRO A 119 15.84 5.27 -3.11
C PRO A 119 16.72 6.48 -2.81
N LYS A 120 17.62 6.82 -3.74
CA LYS A 120 18.57 7.92 -3.57
C LYS A 120 17.85 9.22 -3.19
N GLY A 121 18.24 9.84 -2.07
CA GLY A 121 17.64 11.07 -1.54
C GLY A 121 16.37 10.86 -0.71
N LYS A 122 15.94 9.61 -0.50
CA LYS A 122 14.79 9.22 0.33
C LYS A 122 15.19 8.59 1.66
N GLU A 123 16.48 8.60 2.00
CA GLU A 123 17.03 7.99 3.22
C GLU A 123 16.47 8.64 4.50
N HIS A 124 16.01 9.88 4.42
CA HIS A 124 15.39 10.61 5.53
C HIS A 124 14.06 10.01 6.02
N PHE A 125 13.42 9.14 5.23
CA PHE A 125 12.23 8.39 5.65
C PHE A 125 12.56 7.21 6.57
N ARG A 126 13.83 6.80 6.67
CA ARG A 126 14.24 5.71 7.55
C ARG A 126 13.79 5.96 8.99
N GLY A 127 13.05 4.99 9.54
CA GLY A 127 12.52 5.08 10.89
C GLY A 127 11.29 5.98 11.06
N ARG A 128 10.71 6.51 9.97
CA ARG A 128 9.49 7.34 9.99
C ARG A 128 8.22 6.57 9.63
N GLY A 129 8.35 5.31 9.22
CA GLY A 129 7.21 4.44 8.96
C GLY A 129 6.36 4.22 10.20
N TRP A 130 5.11 3.83 9.99
CA TRP A 130 4.12 3.52 11.02
C TRP A 130 3.58 2.07 10.92
N CYS A 131 3.83 1.41 9.79
CA CYS A 131 3.39 0.05 9.47
C CYS A 131 4.53 -0.96 9.68
N PRO A 132 4.27 -2.18 10.15
CA PRO A 132 3.03 -2.63 10.79
C PRO A 132 2.81 -1.92 12.14
N ARG A 133 1.54 -1.87 12.58
CA ARG A 133 1.16 -1.28 13.87
C ARG A 133 1.83 -2.06 15.01
N ARG A 134 2.26 -1.37 16.06
CA ARG A 134 2.85 -1.99 17.25
C ARG A 134 1.92 -3.02 17.87
N SER A 135 2.47 -4.16 18.27
CA SER A 135 1.79 -5.36 18.78
C SER A 135 1.06 -6.19 17.72
N PHE A 136 1.11 -5.79 16.45
CA PHE A 136 0.53 -6.51 15.31
C PHE A 136 1.60 -6.82 14.25
N GLU A 137 2.86 -6.76 14.63
CA GLU A 137 3.95 -7.16 13.77
C GLU A 137 4.04 -8.69 13.65
N TYR A 138 4.68 -9.19 12.58
CA TYR A 138 5.02 -10.61 12.48
C TYR A 138 6.10 -10.99 13.50
N ALA A 139 6.18 -12.27 13.87
CA ALA A 139 6.96 -12.77 15.01
C ALA A 139 8.44 -12.34 15.04
N GLU A 140 9.08 -12.19 13.88
CA GLU A 140 10.50 -11.87 13.73
C GLU A 140 10.77 -10.40 13.34
N PHE A 141 9.75 -9.55 13.47
CA PHE A 141 9.83 -8.16 13.04
C PHE A 141 10.96 -7.40 13.72
N LYS A 142 11.71 -6.65 12.92
CA LYS A 142 12.75 -5.72 13.38
C LYS A 142 12.59 -4.39 12.65
N PRO A 143 12.43 -3.27 13.37
CA PRO A 143 12.39 -1.98 12.71
C PRO A 143 13.78 -1.59 12.18
N ASP A 144 13.82 -0.65 11.24
CA ASP A 144 15.04 -0.05 10.70
C ASP A 144 15.76 0.83 11.73
N CYS A 145 15.06 1.26 12.78
CA CYS A 145 15.63 1.94 13.92
C CYS A 145 14.82 1.67 15.20
N ASP A 146 15.50 1.70 16.35
CA ASP A 146 14.87 1.47 17.66
C ASP A 146 14.14 2.71 18.23
N LYS A 147 14.06 3.81 17.48
CA LYS A 147 13.49 5.06 18.00
C LYS A 147 12.00 4.86 18.34
N GLU A 148 11.65 5.10 19.59
CA GLU A 148 10.27 5.24 20.04
C GLU A 148 9.64 6.44 19.33
N GLN A 149 8.80 6.19 18.33
CA GLN A 149 7.87 7.21 17.85
C GLN A 149 6.79 7.40 18.91
N PRO A 150 6.36 8.65 19.19
CA PRO A 150 5.24 8.90 20.08
C PRO A 150 3.97 8.23 19.54
N PRO A 151 3.04 7.83 20.41
CA PRO A 151 1.76 7.25 19.98
C PRO A 151 1.01 8.23 19.06
N VAL A 152 0.43 7.68 18.00
CA VAL A 152 -0.52 8.37 17.08
C VAL A 152 -1.87 8.52 17.76
#